data_AF-A0A1J3EXI1-F1
#
_entry.id   AF-A0A1J3EXI1-F1
#
_cell.length_a   1.000
_cell.length_b   1.000
_cell.length_c   1.000
_cell.angle_alpha   90.00
_cell.angle_beta   90.00
_cell.angle_gamma   90.00
#
_symmetry.space_group_name_H-M   'P 1'
#
loop_
_entity.id
_entity.type
_entity.pdbx_description
1 polymer ?
#
loop_
_entity_poly.entity_id
_entity_poly.type
_entity_poly.pdbx_seq_one_letter_code
_entity_poly.pdbx_strand_id
1 'polypeptide(L)' 'MGRIFEYFVVCGLGPEMRTLDGDLGFHGLETNYLPSLLDQFPPSDHSLYPPPPPQLPTCVLPAGVGFHSSGFV' A
#
# COMPACT_ATOMS: atom_id res chain seq x y z
N MET A 1 -17.11 24.27 -5.63
CA MET A 1 -16.02 24.14 -4.64
C MET A 1 -14.96 23.20 -5.20
N GLY A 2 -13.69 23.60 -5.22
CA GLY A 2 -12.58 22.72 -5.56
C GLY A 2 -12.29 21.77 -4.40
N ARG A 3 -12.06 20.48 -4.70
CA ARG A 3 -11.59 19.51 -3.72
C ARG A 3 -10.13 19.80 -3.37
N ILE A 4 -9.79 19.80 -2.08
CA ILE A 4 -8.40 20.05 -1.61
C ILE A 4 -7.49 18.87 -1.94
N PHE A 5 -8.05 17.65 -1.91
CA PHE A 5 -7.39 16.41 -2.32
C PHE A 5 -8.41 15.49 -2.99
N GLU A 6 -7.93 14.60 -3.86
CA GLU A 6 -8.77 13.59 -4.52
C GLU A 6 -8.94 12.34 -3.65
N TYR A 7 -7.84 11.89 -3.02
CA TYR A 7 -7.81 10.74 -2.14
C TYR A 7 -6.93 11.03 -0.91
N PHE A 8 -7.33 10.45 0.21
CA PHE A 8 -6.48 10.24 1.37
C PHE A 8 -6.31 8.73 1.54
N VAL A 9 -5.09 8.22 1.52
CA VAL A 9 -4.83 6.77 1.48
C VAL A 9 -3.93 6.32 2.61
N VAL A 10 -4.15 5.09 3.06
CA VAL A 10 -3.28 4.37 3.98
C VAL A 10 -2.67 3.21 3.20
N CYS A 11 -1.34 3.19 3.10
CA CYS A 11 -0.60 2.15 2.40
C CYS A 11 0.30 1.39 3.38
N GLY A 12 0.51 0.10 3.13
CA GLY A 12 1.32 -0.77 3.97
C GLY A 12 1.30 -2.21 3.49
N LEU A 13 1.54 -3.17 4.38
CA LEU A 13 1.52 -4.58 4.03
C LEU A 13 0.09 -5.12 3.96
N GLY A 14 -0.33 -5.55 2.77
CA GLY A 14 -1.67 -6.12 2.53
C GLY A 14 -1.79 -7.60 2.92
N PRO A 15 -3.02 -8.15 2.89
CA PRO A 15 -3.27 -9.56 3.18
C PRO A 15 -2.67 -10.52 2.14
N GLU A 16 -2.60 -10.11 0.88
CA GLU A 16 -1.89 -10.84 -0.18
C GLU A 16 -0.43 -10.42 -0.26
N MET A 17 0.40 -10.96 0.64
CA MET A 17 1.84 -10.68 0.62
C MET A 17 2.48 -11.17 -0.68
N ARG A 18 3.23 -10.29 -1.33
CA ARG A 18 4.07 -10.59 -2.48
C ARG A 18 5.42 -9.93 -2.31
N THR A 19 6.50 -10.61 -2.64
CA THR A 19 7.84 -10.00 -2.70
C THR A 19 7.86 -8.90 -3.75
N LEU A 20 8.87 -8.03 -3.72
CA LEU A 20 9.05 -7.02 -4.78
C LEU A 20 9.20 -7.63 -6.18
N ASP A 21 9.69 -8.86 -6.27
CA ASP A 21 9.80 -9.63 -7.52
C ASP A 21 8.49 -10.31 -7.93
N GLY A 22 7.46 -10.26 -7.08
CA GLY A 22 6.13 -10.79 -7.35
C GLY A 22 5.86 -12.19 -6.81
N ASP A 23 6.79 -12.78 -6.06
CA ASP A 23 6.61 -14.11 -5.46
C ASP A 23 5.56 -14.06 -4.35
N LEU A 24 4.57 -14.93 -4.42
CA LEU A 24 3.47 -14.98 -3.48
C LEU A 24 3.92 -15.55 -2.12
N GLY A 25 3.42 -14.97 -1.04
CA GLY A 25 3.56 -15.47 0.33
C GLY A 25 4.63 -14.76 1.15
N PHE A 26 4.97 -15.36 2.29
CA PHE A 26 5.99 -14.87 3.22
C PHE A 26 7.34 -15.54 2.95
N HIS A 27 8.37 -14.73 2.76
CA HIS A 27 9.74 -15.11 2.39
C HIS A 27 10.77 -14.62 3.42
N GLY A 28 10.36 -14.46 4.69
CA GLY A 28 11.24 -14.04 5.78
C GLY A 28 11.27 -12.52 6.03
N LEU A 29 11.99 -12.12 7.07
CA LEU A 29 12.07 -10.75 7.55
C LEU A 29 13.06 -9.88 6.75
N GLU A 30 14.05 -10.51 6.12
CA GLU A 30 15.05 -9.84 5.26
C GLU A 30 14.53 -9.53 3.85
N THR A 31 13.26 -9.85 3.59
CA THR A 31 12.59 -9.64 2.30
C THR A 31 11.69 -8.42 2.39
N ASN A 32 11.74 -7.57 1.37
CA ASN A 32 10.78 -6.49 1.19
C ASN A 32 9.59 -6.97 0.36
N TYR A 33 8.40 -6.51 0.75
CA TYR A 33 7.14 -6.89 0.12
C TYR A 33 6.50 -5.70 -0.59
N LEU A 34 5.70 -5.99 -1.61
CA LEU A 34 4.94 -4.98 -2.34
C LEU A 34 3.93 -4.29 -1.39
N PRO A 35 3.90 -2.95 -1.37
CA PRO A 35 2.92 -2.22 -0.59
C PRO A 35 1.53 -2.36 -1.24
N SER A 36 0.51 -2.34 -0.40
CA SER A 36 -0.90 -2.41 -0.77
C SER A 36 -1.65 -1.21 -0.20
N LEU A 37 -2.78 -0.89 -0.83
CA LEU A 37 -3.75 0.04 -0.27
C LEU A 37 -4.54 -0.67 0.84
N LEU A 38 -4.49 -0.13 2.05
CA LEU A 38 -5.15 -0.70 3.23
C LEU A 38 -6.48 -0.01 3.52
N ASP A 39 -6.53 1.31 3.36
CA ASP A 39 -7.71 2.12 3.57
C ASP A 39 -7.66 3.39 2.72
N GLN A 40 -8.83 4.00 2.46
CA GLN A 40 -8.94 5.23 1.68
C GLN A 40 -10.16 6.07 2.06
N PHE A 41 -10.03 7.37 1.86
CA PHE A 41 -11.13 8.31 1.76
C PHE A 41 -11.07 9.05 0.42
N PRO A 42 -12.17 9.16 -0.35
CA PRO A 42 -13.48 8.53 -0.11
C PRO A 42 -13.41 6.99 -0.10
N PRO A 43 -14.34 6.31 0.58
CA PRO A 43 -14.40 4.85 0.59
C PRO A 43 -14.51 4.26 -0.81
N SER A 44 -13.97 3.05 -1.01
CA SER A 44 -13.87 2.40 -2.33
C SER A 44 -15.22 1.98 -2.92
N ASP A 45 -16.26 1.87 -2.11
CA ASP A 45 -17.64 1.60 -2.53
C ASP A 45 -18.37 2.83 -3.08
N HIS A 46 -17.73 4.01 -3.02
CA HIS A 46 -18.32 5.26 -3.45
C HIS A 46 -18.27 5.42 -4.98
N SER A 47 -19.30 4.92 -5.68
CA SER A 47 -19.41 4.87 -7.15
C SER A 47 -19.25 6.20 -7.91
N LEU A 48 -19.38 7.34 -7.24
CA LEU A 48 -19.23 8.67 -7.85
C LEU A 48 -17.77 9.09 -8.05
N TYR A 49 -16.80 8.33 -7.54
CA TYR A 49 -15.38 8.63 -7.68
C TYR A 49 -14.66 7.52 -8.42
N PRO A 50 -13.71 7.84 -9.32
CA PRO A 50 -12.82 6.83 -9.88
C PRO A 50 -12.00 6.18 -8.74
N PRO A 51 -11.52 4.94 -8.91
CA PRO A 51 -10.57 4.36 -7.96
C PRO A 51 -9.23 5.10 -8.00
N PRO A 52 -8.45 5.11 -6.90
CA PRO A 52 -7.10 5.65 -6.92
C PRO A 52 -6.20 4.87 -7.90
N PRO A 53 -5.13 5.50 -8.42
CA PRO A 53 -4.19 4.82 -9.30
C PRO A 53 -3.62 3.55 -8.66
N PRO A 54 -3.53 2.41 -9.37
CA PRO A 54 -3.06 1.15 -8.78
C PRO A 54 -1.59 1.20 -8.34
N GLN A 55 -0.79 2.11 -8.89
CA GLN A 55 0.62 2.32 -8.52
C GLN A 55 0.79 3.17 -7.25
N LEU A 56 -0.30 3.76 -6.72
CA LEU A 56 -0.24 4.69 -5.60
C LEU A 56 0.46 4.09 -4.37
N PRO A 57 0.23 2.83 -3.95
CA PRO A 57 0.97 2.25 -2.83
C PRO A 57 2.50 2.21 -3.04
N THR A 58 2.95 1.91 -4.27
CA THR A 58 4.37 1.93 -4.62
C THR A 58 4.94 3.34 -4.61
N CYS A 59 4.15 4.36 -4.96
CA CYS A 59 4.58 5.76 -4.85
C CYS A 59 4.74 6.21 -3.39
N VAL A 60 3.95 5.66 -2.45
CA VAL A 60 4.04 5.98 -1.02
C VAL A 60 5.22 5.24 -0.37
N LEU A 61 5.44 3.97 -0.72
CA LEU A 61 6.50 3.12 -0.16
C LEU A 61 7.34 2.48 -1.29
N PRO A 62 8.22 3.25 -1.95
CA PRO A 62 8.91 2.80 -3.17
C PRO A 62 9.93 1.67 -2.93
N ALA A 63 10.47 1.55 -1.73
CA ALA A 63 11.38 0.47 -1.34
C ALA A 63 10.65 -0.79 -0.86
N GLY A 64 9.30 -0.78 -0.85
CA GLY A 64 8.49 -1.85 -0.28
C GLY A 64 8.30 -1.72 1.23
N VAL A 65 7.76 -2.79 1.80
CA VAL A 65 7.52 -2.93 3.24
C VAL A 65 8.40 -4.05 3.77
N GLY A 66 9.32 -3.73 4.66
CA GLY A 66 10.16 -4.68 5.38
C GLY A 66 9.61 -4.97 6.77
N PHE A 67 10.05 -6.08 7.36
CA PHE A 67 9.75 -6.38 8.76
C PHE A 67 10.98 -6.09 9.61
N HIS A 68 10.78 -5.35 10.70
CA HIS A 68 11.81 -5.14 11.70
C HIS A 68 11.39 -5.83 13.00
N SER A 69 12.32 -6.59 13.58
CA SER A 69 12.12 -7.27 14.87
C SER A 69 11.95 -6.29 16.04
N SER A 70 12.37 -5.04 15.85
CA SER A 70 12.16 -3.94 16.78
C SER A 70 11.80 -2.66 16.00
N GLY A 71 11.06 -1.75 16.63
CA GLY A 71 10.72 -0.44 16.04
C GLY A 71 11.88 0.58 16.07
N PHE A 72 13.07 0.17 16.53
CA PHE A 72 14.28 0.96 16.44
C PHE A 72 14.97 0.57 15.13
N VAL A 73 15.04 1.52 14.21
CA VAL A 73 15.82 1.43 12.96
C VAL A 73 17.18 2.08 13.20
#